data_AF-A0A2N1MMK0-F1
#
_entry.id   AF-A0A2N1MMK0-F1
#
_cell.length_a   1.000
_cell.length_b   1.000
_cell.length_c   1.000
_cell.angle_alpha   90.00
_cell.angle_beta   90.00
_cell.angle_gamma   90.00
#
_symmetry.space_group_name_H-M   'P 1'
#
loop_
_entity.id
_entity.type
_entity.pdbx_description
1 polymer ?
#
loop_
_entity_poly.entity_id
_entity_poly.type
_entity_poly.pdbx_seq_one_letter_code
_entity_poly.pdbx_strand_id
1 'polypeptide(L)'
;MEFLGLRDLTAGKKIIAENFANWTSGNEIIDNFIKEKQLKYGGSISRDKEAVFEWIPYNEFIDIKEIGKNCFATAIWKEDTKVYILVYNEYFNYYCEKCDNKYDDSYYKWCKECQINQLKNNFTNWTSGNIKLDDFIQKMQLKIYKYNILFEWIPYNEFIIIEGLENYTLAIWKKGPLYCNTNDKKLVRKSHEKVYLKYLYNSQEITAEFSNEVESHLKNDVIFGISQNPDTKVYVLVFDNKYFNYYCEKCDNKYDN
;
A
#
# COMPACT_ATOMS: atom_id res chain seq x y z
N MET A 1 13.17 -40.53 -44.29
CA MET A 1 12.62 -39.44 -43.45
C MET A 1 11.23 -39.88 -43.05
N GLU A 2 11.10 -40.51 -41.89
CA GLU A 2 9.83 -40.77 -41.21
C GLU A 2 10.05 -40.32 -39.77
N PHE A 3 9.25 -39.35 -39.34
CA PHE A 3 9.35 -38.71 -38.03
C PHE A 3 8.89 -39.69 -36.94
N LEU A 4 9.74 -39.88 -35.94
CA LEU A 4 9.45 -40.64 -34.72
C LEU A 4 8.28 -40.01 -33.96
N GLY A 5 7.41 -40.88 -33.47
CA GLY A 5 6.10 -40.56 -32.92
C GLY A 5 6.10 -39.56 -31.76
N LEU A 6 5.09 -38.67 -31.81
CA LEU A 6 4.52 -37.99 -30.66
C LEU A 6 4.38 -38.99 -29.50
N ARG A 7 5.06 -38.72 -28.37
CA ARG A 7 4.78 -39.43 -27.12
C ARG A 7 3.31 -39.20 -26.79
N ASP A 8 2.55 -40.28 -26.82
CA ASP A 8 1.12 -40.27 -26.55
C ASP A 8 0.83 -39.81 -25.11
N LEU A 9 0.39 -38.55 -24.97
CA LEU A 9 0.00 -37.93 -23.70
C LEU A 9 -1.32 -38.50 -23.14
N THR A 10 -1.97 -39.40 -23.88
CA THR A 10 -3.24 -40.05 -23.50
C THR A 10 -3.04 -40.95 -22.28
N ALA A 11 -1.86 -41.57 -22.12
CA ALA A 11 -1.56 -42.43 -20.97
C ALA A 11 -1.52 -41.65 -19.63
N GLY A 12 -0.87 -40.49 -19.59
CA GLY A 12 -0.81 -39.64 -18.38
C GLY A 12 -2.18 -39.07 -18.02
N LYS A 13 -2.94 -38.60 -19.01
CA LYS A 13 -4.33 -38.13 -18.81
C LYS A 13 -5.26 -39.26 -18.36
N LYS A 14 -5.07 -40.48 -18.86
CA LYS A 14 -5.84 -41.67 -18.47
C LYS A 14 -5.53 -42.11 -17.03
N ILE A 15 -4.26 -42.09 -16.62
CA ILE A 15 -3.86 -42.38 -15.22
C ILE A 15 -4.45 -41.36 -14.23
N ILE A 16 -4.46 -40.07 -14.60
CA ILE A 16 -5.10 -39.02 -13.80
C ILE A 16 -6.63 -39.25 -13.78
N ALA A 17 -7.24 -39.55 -14.94
CA ALA A 17 -8.66 -39.86 -15.09
C ALA A 17 -9.12 -41.04 -14.20
N GLU A 18 -8.32 -42.11 -14.13
CA GLU A 18 -8.62 -43.34 -13.40
C GLU A 18 -8.44 -43.20 -11.89
N ASN A 19 -7.59 -42.27 -11.41
CA ASN A 19 -7.30 -42.08 -9.98
C ASN A 19 -8.08 -40.93 -9.33
N PHE A 20 -8.88 -40.14 -10.08
CA PHE A 20 -9.67 -39.03 -9.53
C PHE A 20 -10.59 -39.42 -8.37
N ALA A 21 -11.09 -40.66 -8.36
CA ALA A 21 -12.00 -41.14 -7.31
C ALA A 21 -11.28 -41.31 -5.95
N ASN A 22 -9.95 -41.42 -5.94
CA ASN A 22 -9.17 -41.77 -4.75
C ASN A 22 -8.51 -40.54 -4.07
N TRP A 23 -8.57 -39.36 -4.69
CA TRP A 23 -7.91 -38.13 -4.22
C TRP A 23 -8.92 -37.06 -3.79
N THR A 24 -9.77 -37.41 -2.84
CA THR A 24 -10.68 -36.44 -2.19
C THR A 24 -10.16 -36.08 -0.80
N SER A 25 -10.14 -34.79 -0.51
CA SER A 25 -9.87 -34.23 0.81
C SER A 25 -11.08 -34.35 1.75
N GLY A 26 -12.24 -34.74 1.23
CA GLY A 26 -13.53 -34.61 1.92
C GLY A 26 -14.07 -33.18 1.95
N ASN A 27 -13.40 -32.23 1.29
CA ASN A 27 -13.82 -30.82 1.15
C ASN A 27 -14.01 -30.46 -0.32
N GLU A 28 -15.25 -30.18 -0.71
CA GLU A 28 -15.62 -29.90 -2.10
C GLU A 28 -14.85 -28.72 -2.72
N ILE A 29 -14.54 -27.68 -1.93
CA ILE A 29 -13.82 -26.49 -2.41
C ILE A 29 -12.37 -26.85 -2.76
N ILE A 30 -11.69 -27.59 -1.88
CA ILE A 30 -10.31 -28.04 -2.09
C ILE A 30 -10.23 -29.01 -3.27
N ASP A 31 -11.17 -29.95 -3.33
CA ASP A 31 -11.24 -30.94 -4.40
C ASP A 31 -11.48 -30.28 -5.76
N ASN A 32 -12.33 -29.25 -5.83
CA ASN A 32 -12.56 -28.49 -7.05
C ASN A 32 -11.31 -27.70 -7.47
N PHE A 33 -10.57 -27.11 -6.53
CA PHE A 33 -9.32 -26.43 -6.82
C PHE A 33 -8.24 -27.38 -7.39
N ILE A 34 -8.06 -28.55 -6.77
CA ILE A 34 -7.12 -29.57 -7.25
C ILE A 34 -7.50 -30.00 -8.67
N LYS A 35 -8.80 -30.28 -8.92
CA LYS A 35 -9.32 -30.62 -10.24
C LYS A 35 -9.04 -29.53 -11.27
N GLU A 36 -9.29 -28.27 -10.96
CA GLU A 36 -9.02 -27.15 -11.87
C GLU A 36 -7.53 -27.07 -12.26
N LYS A 37 -6.62 -27.25 -11.29
CA LYS A 37 -5.17 -27.20 -11.55
C LYS A 37 -4.71 -28.41 -12.38
N GLN A 38 -5.25 -29.60 -12.10
CA GLN A 38 -4.98 -30.81 -12.90
C GLN A 38 -5.53 -30.70 -14.33
N LEU A 39 -6.70 -30.09 -14.54
CA LEU A 39 -7.29 -29.87 -15.87
C LEU A 39 -6.50 -28.87 -16.72
N LYS A 40 -5.81 -27.92 -16.07
CA LYS A 40 -4.91 -26.96 -16.72
C LYS A 40 -3.53 -27.56 -17.05
N TYR A 41 -3.25 -28.80 -16.65
CA TYR A 41 -2.02 -29.51 -16.98
C TYR A 41 -1.93 -29.74 -18.50
N GLY A 42 -1.17 -28.88 -19.16
CA GLY A 42 -1.10 -28.76 -20.61
C GLY A 42 0.07 -29.51 -21.25
N GLY A 43 1.03 -30.00 -20.48
CA GLY A 43 2.20 -30.71 -21.01
C GLY A 43 3.06 -29.83 -21.94
N SER A 44 3.04 -28.51 -21.75
CA SER A 44 3.85 -27.59 -22.54
C SER A 44 5.30 -27.62 -22.05
N ILE A 45 6.25 -27.60 -23.00
CA ILE A 45 7.69 -27.74 -22.78
C ILE A 45 8.30 -26.41 -22.29
N SER A 46 7.76 -25.81 -21.23
CA SER A 46 8.50 -24.80 -20.46
C SER A 46 9.42 -25.51 -19.46
N ARG A 47 10.59 -24.92 -19.19
CA ARG A 47 11.66 -25.53 -18.38
C ARG A 47 11.33 -25.66 -16.88
N ASP A 48 10.13 -25.24 -16.48
CA ASP A 48 9.62 -25.40 -15.14
C ASP A 48 8.88 -26.73 -15.09
N LYS A 49 9.39 -27.68 -14.30
CA LYS A 49 8.74 -28.97 -14.09
C LYS A 49 7.28 -28.74 -13.66
N GLU A 50 6.31 -28.98 -14.53
CA GLU A 50 4.89 -28.93 -14.16
C GLU A 50 4.63 -30.02 -13.12
N ALA A 51 4.33 -29.62 -11.88
CA ALA A 51 3.93 -30.52 -10.82
C ALA A 51 2.45 -30.87 -10.97
N VAL A 52 2.12 -32.17 -10.88
CA VAL A 52 0.74 -32.61 -10.76
C VAL A 52 0.30 -32.32 -9.32
N PHE A 53 -0.81 -31.61 -9.16
CA PHE A 53 -1.38 -31.35 -7.84
C PHE A 53 -2.11 -32.60 -7.36
N GLU A 54 -1.84 -33.03 -6.13
CA GLU A 54 -2.53 -34.14 -5.47
C GLU A 54 -2.88 -33.77 -4.03
N TRP A 55 -3.94 -34.38 -3.49
CA TRP A 55 -4.27 -34.26 -2.07
C TRP A 55 -3.43 -35.25 -1.27
N ILE A 56 -2.72 -34.76 -0.26
CA ILE A 56 -1.94 -35.60 0.67
C ILE A 56 -2.57 -35.47 2.06
N PRO A 57 -3.10 -36.57 2.62
CA PRO A 57 -3.63 -36.57 3.99
C PRO A 57 -2.59 -36.14 5.03
N TYR A 58 -3.02 -35.41 6.06
CA TYR A 58 -2.11 -34.85 7.06
C TYR A 58 -1.23 -35.90 7.77
N ASN A 59 -1.78 -37.09 8.01
CA ASN A 59 -1.09 -38.21 8.64
C ASN A 59 0.04 -38.80 7.79
N GLU A 60 0.19 -38.41 6.53
CA GLU A 60 1.31 -38.80 5.66
C GLU A 60 2.56 -37.92 5.85
N PHE A 61 2.44 -36.87 6.66
CA PHE A 61 3.55 -35.98 7.03
C PHE A 61 4.20 -36.39 8.36
N ILE A 62 5.53 -36.34 8.42
CA ILE A 62 6.35 -36.50 9.62
C ILE A 62 7.30 -35.31 9.79
N ASP A 63 7.87 -35.14 10.98
CA ASP A 63 8.82 -34.05 11.31
C ASP A 63 8.32 -32.65 10.94
N ILE A 64 7.05 -32.35 11.30
CA ILE A 64 6.42 -31.06 11.02
C ILE A 64 7.06 -30.00 11.93
N LYS A 65 7.80 -29.05 11.33
CA LYS A 65 8.43 -27.92 12.03
C LYS A 65 7.88 -26.61 11.53
N GLU A 66 7.29 -25.83 12.43
CA GLU A 66 6.79 -24.51 12.12
C GLU A 66 7.95 -23.51 11.96
N ILE A 67 8.01 -22.81 10.83
CA ILE A 67 8.96 -21.73 10.58
C ILE A 67 8.27 -20.39 10.84
N GLY A 68 8.30 -19.96 12.10
CA GLY A 68 7.95 -18.61 12.52
C GLY A 68 6.45 -18.28 12.56
N LYS A 69 6.14 -17.05 12.98
CA LYS A 69 4.78 -16.49 13.02
C LYS A 69 4.29 -16.23 11.59
N ASN A 70 3.85 -17.25 10.85
CA ASN A 70 3.16 -17.12 9.55
C ASN A 70 2.62 -18.46 9.01
N CYS A 71 2.35 -19.46 9.88
CA CYS A 71 1.77 -20.75 9.47
C CYS A 71 2.54 -21.50 8.36
N PHE A 72 3.86 -21.29 8.26
CA PHE A 72 4.72 -22.11 7.41
C PHE A 72 5.17 -23.31 8.21
N ALA A 73 5.00 -24.50 7.65
CA ALA A 73 5.54 -25.72 8.22
C ALA A 73 6.40 -26.45 7.19
N THR A 74 7.55 -26.97 7.63
CA THR A 74 8.29 -27.98 6.87
C THR A 74 7.82 -29.34 7.32
N ALA A 75 7.59 -30.26 6.39
CA ALA A 75 7.25 -31.64 6.71
C ALA A 75 7.99 -32.59 5.77
N ILE A 76 8.22 -33.81 6.23
CA ILE A 76 8.73 -34.92 5.43
C ILE A 76 7.53 -35.79 5.05
N TRP A 77 7.38 -36.09 3.76
CA TRP A 77 6.36 -37.03 3.29
C TRP A 77 6.91 -38.46 3.36
N LYS A 78 6.11 -39.42 3.85
CA LYS A 78 6.56 -40.79 4.16
C LYS A 78 7.03 -41.61 2.95
N GLU A 79 6.46 -41.40 1.77
CA GLU A 79 6.66 -42.31 0.62
C GLU A 79 7.85 -41.95 -0.29
N ASP A 80 8.46 -40.76 -0.17
CA ASP A 80 9.60 -40.38 -0.99
C ASP A 80 10.56 -39.45 -0.24
N THR A 81 11.87 -39.74 -0.28
CA THR A 81 12.96 -38.91 0.27
C THR A 81 13.18 -37.62 -0.54
N LYS A 82 12.12 -36.83 -0.75
CA LYS A 82 12.19 -35.50 -1.36
C LYS A 82 11.34 -34.53 -0.55
N VAL A 83 12.01 -33.56 0.06
CA VAL A 83 11.37 -32.46 0.76
C VAL A 83 10.84 -31.47 -0.29
N TYR A 84 9.52 -31.39 -0.43
CA TYR A 84 8.86 -30.38 -1.25
C TYR A 84 8.12 -29.40 -0.34
N ILE A 85 8.55 -28.14 -0.33
CA ILE A 85 7.84 -27.03 0.31
C ILE A 85 7.42 -26.09 -0.80
N LEU A 86 6.14 -26.12 -1.17
CA LEU A 86 5.51 -25.08 -2.00
C LEU A 86 4.07 -24.88 -1.54
N VAL A 87 3.89 -24.11 -0.46
CA VAL A 87 2.60 -23.48 -0.19
C VAL A 87 2.55 -22.19 -1.01
N TYR A 88 2.16 -22.32 -2.28
CA TYR A 88 1.92 -21.18 -3.17
C TYR A 88 0.53 -20.64 -2.89
N ASN A 89 0.37 -19.87 -1.81
CA ASN A 89 -0.92 -19.29 -1.50
C ASN A 89 -1.09 -17.95 -2.24
N GLU A 90 -1.67 -18.00 -3.44
CA GLU A 90 -2.08 -16.82 -4.21
C GLU A 90 -2.94 -15.86 -3.36
N TYR A 91 -3.60 -16.35 -2.30
CA TYR A 91 -4.34 -15.54 -1.33
C TYR A 91 -3.53 -14.37 -0.75
N PHE A 92 -2.28 -14.58 -0.30
CA PHE A 92 -1.51 -13.49 0.32
C PHE A 92 -1.02 -12.42 -0.66
N ASN A 93 -1.20 -12.64 -1.98
CA ASN A 93 -0.98 -11.60 -2.98
C ASN A 93 -2.18 -10.65 -3.07
N TYR A 94 -3.37 -11.11 -2.69
CA TYR A 94 -4.61 -10.34 -2.82
C TYR A 94 -5.21 -9.89 -1.49
N TYR A 95 -4.86 -10.51 -0.36
CA TYR A 95 -5.46 -10.23 0.95
C TYR A 95 -4.46 -9.65 1.95
N CYS A 96 -4.95 -8.72 2.76
CA CYS A 96 -4.17 -7.95 3.72
C CYS A 96 -3.79 -8.76 4.95
N GLU A 97 -2.49 -8.90 5.19
CA GLU A 97 -1.92 -9.63 6.34
C GLU A 97 -2.33 -9.08 7.71
N LYS A 98 -2.92 -7.87 7.79
CA LYS A 98 -3.30 -7.22 9.05
C LYS A 98 -4.79 -7.33 9.38
N CYS A 99 -5.65 -7.44 8.36
CA CYS A 99 -7.10 -7.39 8.55
C CYS A 99 -7.89 -8.35 7.66
N ASP A 100 -7.20 -9.21 6.89
CA ASP A 100 -7.75 -10.22 5.97
C ASP A 100 -8.69 -9.70 4.87
N ASN A 101 -8.86 -8.38 4.76
CA ASN A 101 -9.57 -7.76 3.64
C ASN A 101 -8.72 -7.77 2.37
N LYS A 102 -9.36 -7.77 1.21
CA LYS A 102 -8.65 -7.66 -0.07
C LYS A 102 -7.86 -6.35 -0.12
N TYR A 103 -6.62 -6.40 -0.61
CA TYR A 103 -5.83 -5.21 -0.87
C TYR A 103 -6.55 -4.34 -1.90
N ASP A 104 -6.64 -3.03 -1.62
CA ASP A 104 -7.05 -2.01 -2.59
C ASP A 104 -6.06 -1.96 -3.77
N ASP A 105 -4.78 -2.26 -3.51
CA ASP A 105 -3.80 -2.57 -4.55
C ASP A 105 -2.94 -3.78 -4.17
N SER A 106 -3.10 -4.86 -4.94
CA SER A 106 -2.39 -6.12 -4.71
C SER A 106 -0.92 -6.10 -5.12
N TYR A 107 -0.54 -5.31 -6.14
CA TYR A 107 0.86 -5.22 -6.60
C TYR A 107 1.75 -4.65 -5.50
N TYR A 108 1.26 -3.61 -4.82
CA TYR A 108 1.97 -2.95 -3.73
C TYR A 108 1.49 -3.38 -2.34
N LYS A 109 0.59 -4.38 -2.27
CA LYS A 109 0.01 -4.88 -1.03
C LYS A 109 -0.53 -3.74 -0.14
N TRP A 110 -1.22 -2.79 -0.76
CA TRP A 110 -1.79 -1.62 -0.10
C TRP A 110 -3.22 -1.88 0.37
N CYS A 111 -3.49 -1.62 1.65
CA CYS A 111 -4.81 -1.72 2.25
C CYS A 111 -5.18 -0.36 2.87
N LYS A 112 -6.17 0.29 2.26
CA LYS A 112 -6.65 1.62 2.65
C LYS A 112 -7.19 1.62 4.06
N GLU A 113 -7.97 0.60 4.44
CA GLU A 113 -8.53 0.48 5.78
C GLU A 113 -7.45 0.37 6.85
N CYS A 114 -6.44 -0.47 6.63
CA CYS A 114 -5.30 -0.58 7.54
C CYS A 114 -4.54 0.74 7.67
N GLN A 115 -4.37 1.50 6.58
CA GLN A 115 -3.75 2.81 6.62
C GLN A 115 -4.60 3.81 7.40
N ILE A 116 -5.91 3.87 7.16
CA ILE A 116 -6.85 4.71 7.91
C ILE A 116 -6.76 4.40 9.41
N ASN A 117 -6.75 3.12 9.78
CA ASN A 117 -6.65 2.70 11.18
C ASN A 117 -5.29 3.10 11.79
N GLN A 118 -4.20 3.00 11.04
CA GLN A 118 -2.90 3.51 11.48
C GLN A 118 -2.90 5.03 11.68
N LEU A 119 -3.56 5.80 10.80
CA LEU A 119 -3.67 7.25 10.93
C LEU A 119 -4.51 7.63 12.15
N LYS A 120 -5.67 6.98 12.35
CA LYS A 120 -6.54 7.20 13.52
C LYS A 120 -5.79 7.02 14.84
N ASN A 121 -4.93 6.01 14.93
CA ASN A 121 -4.09 5.77 16.11
C ASN A 121 -3.07 6.89 16.38
N ASN A 122 -2.79 7.74 15.40
CA ASN A 122 -1.82 8.84 15.49
C ASN A 122 -2.49 10.23 15.51
N PHE A 123 -3.82 10.34 15.49
CA PHE A 123 -4.50 11.65 15.44
C PHE A 123 -4.10 12.60 16.57
N THR A 124 -3.79 12.07 17.74
CA THR A 124 -3.31 12.85 18.89
C THR A 124 -1.93 13.48 18.68
N ASN A 125 -1.14 13.00 17.71
CA ASN A 125 0.20 13.51 17.42
C ASN A 125 0.18 14.77 16.54
N TRP A 126 -0.94 15.08 15.89
CA TRP A 126 -1.08 16.20 14.94
C TRP A 126 -2.05 17.28 15.43
N THR A 127 -2.18 17.44 16.75
CA THR A 127 -3.04 18.47 17.32
C THR A 127 -2.39 19.85 17.24
N SER A 128 -3.17 20.83 16.78
CA SER A 128 -2.86 22.26 16.81
C SER A 128 -3.27 22.92 18.13
N GLY A 129 -4.03 22.21 18.96
CA GLY A 129 -4.75 22.78 20.10
C GLY A 129 -6.06 23.49 19.72
N ASN A 130 -6.39 23.58 18.43
CA ASN A 130 -7.66 24.09 17.93
C ASN A 130 -8.53 22.94 17.40
N ILE A 131 -9.59 22.62 18.13
CA ILE A 131 -10.49 21.49 17.82
C ILE A 131 -11.05 21.58 16.39
N LYS A 132 -11.45 22.77 15.92
CA LYS A 132 -11.99 22.92 14.57
C LYS A 132 -10.94 22.64 13.49
N LEU A 133 -9.70 23.04 13.73
CA LEU A 133 -8.59 22.76 12.81
C LEU A 133 -8.24 21.28 12.82
N ASP A 134 -8.14 20.70 14.00
CA ASP A 134 -7.77 19.31 14.18
C ASP A 134 -8.81 18.40 13.50
N ASP A 135 -10.10 18.70 13.65
CA ASP A 135 -11.18 18.02 12.94
C ASP A 135 -11.05 18.15 11.42
N PHE A 136 -10.69 19.33 10.92
CA PHE A 136 -10.45 19.57 9.49
C PHE A 136 -9.26 18.74 8.99
N ILE A 137 -8.14 18.76 9.71
CA ILE A 137 -6.93 17.99 9.38
C ILE A 137 -7.24 16.50 9.36
N GLN A 138 -7.93 15.97 10.38
CA GLN A 138 -8.34 14.56 10.42
C GLN A 138 -9.23 14.18 9.22
N LYS A 139 -10.22 15.04 8.87
CA LYS A 139 -11.03 14.83 7.66
C LYS A 139 -10.17 14.75 6.41
N MET A 140 -9.15 15.61 6.29
CA MET A 140 -8.23 15.58 5.17
C MET A 140 -7.37 14.32 5.14
N GLN A 141 -6.85 13.89 6.29
CA GLN A 141 -6.08 12.66 6.43
C GLN A 141 -6.91 11.39 6.11
N LEU A 142 -8.24 11.44 6.29
CA LEU A 142 -9.13 10.34 5.92
C LEU A 142 -9.47 10.28 4.43
N LYS A 143 -9.25 11.37 3.68
CA LYS A 143 -9.40 11.43 2.22
C LYS A 143 -8.21 10.84 1.46
N ILE A 144 -7.35 10.04 2.12
CA ILE A 144 -6.13 9.48 1.53
C ILE A 144 -6.35 8.77 0.19
N TYR A 145 -5.51 9.15 -0.76
CA TYR A 145 -5.25 8.41 -1.98
C TYR A 145 -3.91 7.67 -1.87
N LYS A 146 -3.74 6.67 -2.74
CA LYS A 146 -2.60 5.76 -2.77
C LYS A 146 -1.29 6.55 -2.95
N TYR A 147 -0.34 6.39 -2.03
CA TYR A 147 0.99 7.05 -2.02
C TYR A 147 1.02 8.54 -1.71
N ASN A 148 -0.06 9.07 -1.13
CA ASN A 148 -0.11 10.48 -0.84
C ASN A 148 0.79 10.88 0.34
N ILE A 149 1.31 12.10 0.24
CA ILE A 149 1.84 12.82 1.38
C ILE A 149 0.70 13.01 2.39
N LEU A 150 0.99 12.82 3.67
CA LEU A 150 0.01 13.07 4.71
C LEU A 150 -0.14 14.57 4.93
N PHE A 151 -1.38 15.04 4.95
CA PHE A 151 -1.69 16.42 5.35
C PHE A 151 -1.57 16.57 6.87
N GLU A 152 -0.70 17.45 7.35
CA GLU A 152 -0.36 17.55 8.78
C GLU A 152 -0.58 18.96 9.34
N TRP A 153 -0.82 19.05 10.66
CA TRP A 153 -0.49 20.26 11.41
C TRP A 153 1.03 20.32 11.60
N ILE A 154 1.63 21.46 11.31
CA ILE A 154 3.07 21.66 11.42
C ILE A 154 3.31 22.82 12.39
N PRO A 155 3.95 22.59 13.54
CA PRO A 155 4.36 23.68 14.42
C PRO A 155 5.28 24.65 13.68
N TYR A 156 5.00 25.95 13.76
CA TYR A 156 5.74 26.95 12.97
C TYR A 156 7.24 27.01 13.30
N ASN A 157 7.61 26.65 14.52
CA ASN A 157 9.00 26.55 14.94
C ASN A 157 9.77 25.39 14.26
N GLU A 158 9.11 24.54 13.47
CA GLU A 158 9.73 23.51 12.63
C GLU A 158 10.36 24.08 11.35
N PHE A 159 10.09 25.34 11.02
CA PHE A 159 10.64 26.00 9.84
C PHE A 159 11.89 26.82 10.14
N ILE A 160 12.88 26.68 9.26
CA ILE A 160 14.02 27.59 9.15
C ILE A 160 13.75 28.47 7.95
N ILE A 161 13.43 29.75 8.17
CA ILE A 161 13.14 30.70 7.10
C ILE A 161 14.44 31.01 6.35
N ILE A 162 14.42 30.86 5.02
CA ILE A 162 15.55 31.18 4.14
C ILE A 162 15.38 32.58 3.56
N GLU A 163 14.28 32.82 2.87
CA GLU A 163 14.01 34.08 2.16
C GLU A 163 12.52 34.36 2.05
N GLY A 164 12.15 35.63 2.09
CA GLY A 164 10.82 36.10 1.74
C GLY A 164 10.74 36.45 0.26
N LEU A 165 9.77 35.88 -0.44
CA LEU A 165 9.39 36.21 -1.81
C LEU A 165 8.10 37.05 -1.78
N GLU A 166 7.67 37.53 -2.94
CA GLU A 166 6.49 38.39 -3.06
C GLU A 166 5.21 37.72 -2.52
N ASN A 167 4.96 36.47 -2.91
CA ASN A 167 3.75 35.72 -2.52
C ASN A 167 4.00 34.59 -1.51
N TYR A 168 5.26 34.21 -1.31
CA TYR A 168 5.62 33.04 -0.51
C TYR A 168 6.83 33.33 0.37
N THR A 169 7.04 32.50 1.38
CA THR A 169 8.31 32.45 2.11
C THR A 169 8.95 31.10 1.89
N LEU A 170 10.19 31.10 1.44
CA LEU A 170 10.96 29.87 1.29
C LEU A 170 11.54 29.46 2.64
N ALA A 171 11.39 28.18 2.99
CA ALA A 171 11.87 27.64 4.25
C ALA A 171 12.39 26.20 4.11
N ILE A 172 13.13 25.75 5.11
CA ILE A 172 13.45 24.33 5.34
C ILE A 172 12.55 23.83 6.46
N TRP A 173 11.82 22.75 6.21
CA TRP A 173 11.08 22.03 7.23
C TRP A 173 11.98 20.97 7.88
N LYS A 174 12.38 21.18 9.14
CA LYS A 174 13.34 20.34 9.86
C LYS A 174 12.94 18.86 9.90
N LYS A 175 11.74 18.56 10.41
CA LYS A 175 11.22 17.18 10.43
C LYS A 175 10.78 16.69 9.06
N GLY A 176 10.30 17.61 8.22
CA GLY A 176 9.82 17.34 6.87
C GLY A 176 8.59 16.44 6.78
N PRO A 177 8.07 16.21 5.55
CA PRO A 177 6.78 15.57 5.32
C PRO A 177 6.78 14.09 5.68
N LEU A 178 5.61 13.60 6.10
CA LEU A 178 5.36 12.18 6.34
C LEU A 178 4.77 11.51 5.10
N TYR A 179 5.36 10.39 4.69
CA TYR A 179 4.89 9.57 3.57
C TYR A 179 4.69 8.12 4.00
N CYS A 180 3.79 7.43 3.30
CA CYS A 180 3.59 6.00 3.47
C CYS A 180 4.58 5.25 2.58
N ASN A 181 5.56 4.56 3.19
CA ASN A 181 6.46 3.67 2.45
C ASN A 181 5.70 2.41 2.04
N THR A 182 5.70 2.14 0.73
CA THR A 182 5.00 1.03 0.08
C THR A 182 5.56 -0.32 0.47
N ASN A 183 6.86 -0.40 0.74
CA ASN A 183 7.55 -1.65 1.00
C ASN A 183 7.38 -2.07 2.46
N ASP A 184 7.48 -1.10 3.37
CA ASP A 184 7.47 -1.37 4.81
C ASP A 184 6.09 -1.15 5.47
N LYS A 185 5.10 -0.66 4.73
CA LYS A 185 3.75 -0.29 5.23
C LYS A 185 3.83 0.60 6.49
N LYS A 186 4.85 1.46 6.54
CA LYS A 186 5.17 2.34 7.68
C LYS A 186 5.20 3.80 7.23
N LEU A 187 4.85 4.67 8.18
CA LEU A 187 5.01 6.11 8.04
C LEU A 187 6.49 6.46 8.25
N VAL A 188 7.05 7.19 7.30
CA VAL A 188 8.46 7.59 7.28
C VAL A 188 8.56 9.08 6.93
N ARG A 189 9.56 9.76 7.48
CA ARG A 189 9.79 11.20 7.24
C ARG A 189 10.99 11.42 6.36
N LYS A 190 10.92 12.47 5.55
CA LYS A 190 12.05 12.98 4.78
C LYS A 190 12.44 14.30 5.44
N SER A 191 13.48 14.31 6.26
CA SER A 191 13.87 15.49 7.03
C SER A 191 14.49 16.57 6.13
N HIS A 192 14.45 17.83 6.60
CA HIS A 192 15.11 18.97 5.96
C HIS A 192 14.63 19.25 4.53
N GLU A 193 13.35 19.05 4.27
CA GLU A 193 12.78 19.35 2.96
C GLU A 193 12.59 20.84 2.76
N LYS A 194 12.93 21.29 1.55
CA LYS A 194 12.66 22.65 1.09
C LYS A 194 11.16 22.80 0.83
N VAL A 195 10.55 23.82 1.42
CA VAL A 195 9.10 24.08 1.37
C VAL A 195 8.81 25.55 1.09
N TYR A 196 7.61 25.80 0.59
CA TYR A 196 7.10 27.15 0.33
C TYR A 196 5.91 27.42 1.23
N LEU A 197 5.97 28.55 1.93
CA LEU A 197 4.98 28.98 2.91
C LEU A 197 4.12 30.08 2.29
N LYS A 198 2.82 29.82 2.12
CA LYS A 198 1.85 30.81 1.64
C LYS A 198 1.00 31.29 2.81
N TYR A 199 0.99 32.59 3.08
CA TYR A 199 0.23 33.18 4.18
C TYR A 199 -1.20 33.46 3.77
N LEU A 200 -2.15 33.03 4.61
CA LEU A 200 -3.59 33.21 4.40
C LEU A 200 -4.10 34.41 5.21
N TYR A 201 -3.76 35.62 4.77
CA TYR A 201 -4.05 36.86 5.51
C TYR A 201 -5.54 37.11 5.76
N ASN A 202 -6.41 36.64 4.86
CA ASN A 202 -7.86 36.83 4.97
C ASN A 202 -8.56 35.80 5.87
N SER A 203 -7.83 34.81 6.39
CA SER A 203 -8.42 33.65 7.05
C SER A 203 -7.95 33.49 8.51
N GLN A 204 -8.04 34.55 9.31
CA GLN A 204 -7.70 34.48 10.74
C GLN A 204 -8.56 33.47 11.51
N GLU A 205 -9.75 33.15 10.99
CA GLU A 205 -10.64 32.12 11.51
C GLU A 205 -10.81 30.96 10.54
N ILE A 206 -11.09 29.77 11.09
CA ILE A 206 -11.37 28.55 10.32
C ILE A 206 -12.83 28.60 9.88
N THR A 207 -13.06 29.25 8.74
CA THR A 207 -14.36 29.37 8.09
C THR A 207 -14.55 28.33 6.98
N ALA A 208 -15.74 28.28 6.40
CA ALA A 208 -16.00 27.49 5.20
C ALA A 208 -15.13 27.96 4.02
N GLU A 209 -14.88 29.27 3.91
CA GLU A 209 -14.02 29.84 2.86
C GLU A 209 -12.58 29.37 2.99
N PHE A 210 -12.02 29.39 4.21
CA PHE A 210 -10.70 28.80 4.49
C PHE A 210 -10.63 27.34 4.06
N SER A 211 -11.64 26.54 4.45
CA SER A 211 -11.69 25.12 4.13
C SER A 211 -11.74 24.90 2.61
N ASN A 212 -12.54 25.68 1.89
CA ASN A 212 -12.65 25.62 0.44
C ASN A 212 -11.35 26.01 -0.28
N GLU A 213 -10.66 27.05 0.21
CA GLU A 213 -9.38 27.47 -0.33
C GLU A 213 -8.33 26.36 -0.18
N VAL A 214 -8.19 25.80 1.02
CA VAL A 214 -7.26 24.69 1.30
C VAL A 214 -7.59 23.48 0.42
N GLU A 215 -8.88 23.09 0.36
CA GLU A 215 -9.34 21.95 -0.46
C GLU A 215 -9.09 22.15 -1.96
N SER A 216 -9.13 23.39 -2.46
CA SER A 216 -8.87 23.68 -3.87
C SER A 216 -7.44 23.32 -4.29
N HIS A 217 -6.49 23.50 -3.37
CA HIS A 217 -5.06 23.24 -3.60
C HIS A 217 -4.69 21.76 -3.40
N LEU A 218 -5.48 21.01 -2.63
CA LEU A 218 -5.24 19.58 -2.36
C LEU A 218 -5.39 18.70 -3.61
N LYS A 219 -6.11 19.17 -4.63
CA LYS A 219 -6.32 18.43 -5.90
C LYS A 219 -5.03 18.10 -6.67
N ASN A 220 -3.93 18.78 -6.38
CA ASN A 220 -2.66 18.61 -7.10
C ASN A 220 -1.59 17.86 -6.27
N ASP A 221 -1.92 17.35 -5.07
CA ASP A 221 -0.98 16.64 -4.17
C ASP A 221 0.30 17.42 -3.81
N VAL A 222 0.24 18.75 -3.85
CA VAL A 222 1.38 19.65 -3.61
C VAL A 222 1.39 20.29 -2.22
N ILE A 223 0.35 20.08 -1.40
CA ILE A 223 0.31 20.60 -0.03
C ILE A 223 0.71 19.51 0.97
N PHE A 224 1.61 19.88 1.87
CA PHE A 224 2.02 19.06 3.00
C PHE A 224 1.19 19.30 4.26
N GLY A 225 0.68 20.52 4.46
CA GLY A 225 -0.08 20.81 5.67
C GLY A 225 -0.36 22.29 5.90
N ILE A 226 -0.77 22.56 7.14
CA ILE A 226 -1.05 23.89 7.66
C ILE A 226 -0.16 24.15 8.88
N SER A 227 0.27 25.39 9.01
CA SER A 227 0.90 25.95 10.22
C SER A 227 0.19 27.25 10.60
N GLN A 228 0.50 27.81 11.76
CA GLN A 228 0.11 29.17 12.13
C GLN A 228 1.33 29.93 12.65
N ASN A 229 1.57 31.14 12.13
CA ASN A 229 2.61 31.99 12.66
C ASN A 229 2.24 32.41 14.11
N PRO A 230 3.11 32.17 15.11
CA PRO A 230 2.77 32.41 16.51
C PRO A 230 2.65 33.89 16.86
N ASP A 231 3.28 34.79 16.10
CA ASP A 231 3.31 36.23 16.35
C ASP A 231 2.10 36.92 15.69
N THR A 232 1.86 36.64 14.41
CA THR A 232 0.78 37.29 13.63
C THR A 232 -0.55 36.56 13.72
N LYS A 233 -0.55 35.30 14.19
CA LYS A 233 -1.70 34.38 14.20
C LYS A 233 -2.27 34.03 12.82
N VAL A 234 -1.57 34.42 11.74
CA VAL A 234 -1.96 34.10 10.37
C VAL A 234 -1.67 32.63 10.08
N TYR A 235 -2.63 31.92 9.48
CA TYR A 235 -2.41 30.56 9.00
C TYR A 235 -1.56 30.53 7.74
N VAL A 236 -0.80 29.45 7.59
CA VAL A 236 0.19 29.28 6.55
C VAL A 236 0.01 27.92 5.91
N LEU A 237 -0.14 27.88 4.59
CA LEU A 237 -0.08 26.65 3.81
C LEU A 237 1.35 26.30 3.46
N VAL A 238 1.66 25.01 3.52
CA VAL A 238 3.01 24.48 3.32
C VAL A 238 3.04 23.63 2.06
N PHE A 239 3.76 24.09 1.05
CA PHE A 239 3.80 23.49 -0.28
C PHE A 239 5.13 22.79 -0.58
N ASP A 240 5.06 21.71 -1.37
CA ASP A 240 6.18 21.10 -2.08
C ASP A 240 6.66 22.06 -3.19
N ASN A 241 7.94 22.00 -3.53
CA ASN A 241 8.51 22.67 -4.71
C ASN A 241 7.77 22.35 -6.02
N LYS A 242 7.18 21.15 -6.15
CA LYS A 242 6.34 20.75 -7.28
C LYS A 242 5.14 21.67 -7.51
N TYR A 243 4.75 22.48 -6.54
CA TYR A 243 3.73 23.50 -6.69
C TYR A 243 3.97 24.41 -7.91
N PHE A 244 5.22 24.81 -8.15
CA PHE A 244 5.57 25.69 -9.28
C PHE A 244 5.57 25.01 -10.65
N ASN A 245 5.34 23.70 -10.70
CA ASN A 245 5.04 23.04 -11.98
C ASN A 245 3.63 23.40 -12.48
N TYR A 246 2.74 23.85 -11.58
CA TYR A 246 1.34 24.12 -11.87
C TYR A 246 0.96 25.59 -11.71
N TYR A 247 1.74 26.36 -10.94
CA TYR A 247 1.44 27.75 -10.61
C TYR A 247 2.66 28.64 -10.86
N CYS A 248 2.41 29.87 -11.29
CA CYS A 248 3.45 30.85 -11.50
C CYS A 248 4.02 31.37 -10.17
N GLU A 249 5.35 31.34 -10.03
CA GLU A 249 6.05 31.82 -8.83
C GLU A 249 5.80 33.31 -8.54
N LYS A 250 5.59 34.13 -9.57
CA LYS A 250 5.42 35.58 -9.43
C LYS A 250 3.98 36.04 -9.28
N CYS A 251 3.03 35.40 -9.96
CA CYS A 251 1.64 35.86 -9.97
C CYS A 251 0.64 34.88 -9.35
N ASP A 252 1.10 33.71 -8.86
CA ASP A 252 0.28 32.69 -8.18
C ASP A 252 -0.90 32.15 -9.03
N ASN A 253 -0.94 32.53 -10.32
CA ASN A 253 -1.92 32.03 -11.27
C ASN A 253 -1.51 30.63 -11.73
N LYS A 254 -2.52 29.77 -11.87
CA LYS A 254 -2.35 28.44 -12.44
C LYS A 254 -1.96 28.56 -13.91
N TYR A 255 -1.03 27.72 -14.37
CA TYR A 255 -0.74 27.61 -15.81
C TYR A 255 -1.92 26.95 -16.53
N ASP A 256 -2.29 27.51 -17.69
CA ASP A 256 -3.23 26.88 -18.61
C ASP A 256 -2.53 25.69 -19.27
N ASN A 257 -3.12 24.50 -19.15
CA ASN A 257 -2.66 23.27 -19.80
C ASN A 257 -3.28 23.11 -21.17
#